data_AF-A0A1F4ULE2-F1
#
_entry.id   AF-A0A1F4ULE2-F1
#
_cell.length_a   1.000
_cell.length_b   1.000
_cell.length_c   1.000
_cell.angle_alpha   90.00
_cell.angle_beta   90.00
_cell.angle_gamma   90.00
#
_symmetry.space_group_name_H-M   'P 1'
#
loop_
_entity.id
_entity.type
_entity.pdbx_description
1 polymer ?
#
loop_
_entity_poly.entity_id
_entity_poly.type
_entity_poly.pdbx_seq_one_letter_code
_entity_poly.pdbx_strand_id
1 'polypeptide(L)'
;MKKATDPRHLSRELALQSLFSKDFNNERVNTIDFNVEELSVIDEIETYNEELYSSIVTGVREKKEEIDSMIASFAPQWPISQMKLVDIQILRMAIYEGFLEKITPPKVAIDEAIEL
;
A
#
# COMPACT_ATOMS: atom_id res chain seq x y z
N MET A 1 -3.02 -21.24 -8.15
CA MET A 1 -3.76 -19.96 -8.24
C MET A 1 -3.23 -19.23 -9.47
N LYS A 2 -4.05 -18.66 -10.36
CA LYS A 2 -3.51 -17.82 -11.44
C LYS A 2 -2.94 -16.56 -10.78
N LYS A 3 -1.66 -16.24 -11.00
CA LYS A 3 -1.10 -14.94 -10.60
C LYS A 3 -1.92 -13.84 -11.30
N ALA A 4 -2.19 -12.75 -10.60
CA ALA A 4 -2.73 -11.57 -11.25
C ALA A 4 -1.77 -11.11 -12.35
N THR A 5 -2.30 -10.74 -13.51
CA THR A 5 -1.49 -10.28 -14.66
C THR A 5 -1.76 -8.82 -14.99
N ASP A 6 -2.61 -8.12 -14.23
CA ASP A 6 -2.89 -6.71 -14.45
C ASP A 6 -1.72 -5.87 -13.89
N PRO A 7 -1.03 -5.08 -14.74
CA PRO A 7 0.11 -4.27 -14.30
C PRO A 7 -0.22 -3.27 -13.18
N ARG A 8 -1.47 -2.81 -13.06
CA ARG A 8 -1.88 -1.90 -11.97
C ARG A 8 -2.11 -2.65 -10.66
N HIS A 9 -2.63 -3.87 -10.72
CA HIS A 9 -2.76 -4.71 -9.54
C HIS A 9 -1.38 -5.10 -8.99
N LEU A 10 -0.47 -5.51 -9.88
CA LEU A 10 0.91 -5.81 -9.53
C LEU A 10 1.66 -4.61 -8.95
N SER A 11 1.39 -3.38 -9.45
CA SER A 11 1.91 -2.15 -8.81
C SER A 11 1.46 -1.99 -7.36
N ARG A 12 0.22 -2.39 -7.04
CA ARG A 12 -0.30 -2.30 -5.67
C ARG A 12 0.29 -3.36 -4.77
N GLU A 13 0.47 -4.58 -5.24
CA GLU A 13 1.20 -5.63 -4.50
C GLU A 13 2.61 -5.13 -4.13
N LEU A 14 3.36 -4.61 -5.11
CA LEU A 14 4.70 -4.05 -4.89
C LEU A 14 4.69 -2.84 -3.95
N ALA A 15 3.69 -1.95 -4.06
CA ALA A 15 3.55 -0.80 -3.18
C ALA A 15 3.25 -1.22 -1.74
N LEU A 16 2.37 -2.20 -1.54
CA LEU A 16 2.04 -2.77 -0.24
C LEU A 16 3.29 -3.35 0.44
N GLN A 17 4.05 -4.18 -0.29
CA GLN A 17 5.31 -4.76 0.21
C GLN A 17 6.32 -3.69 0.58
N SER A 18 6.49 -2.67 -0.27
CA SER A 18 7.43 -1.56 -0.05
C SER A 18 7.06 -0.72 1.18
N LEU A 19 5.78 -0.38 1.33
CA LEU A 19 5.28 0.38 2.48
C LEU A 19 5.35 -0.44 3.76
N PHE A 20 4.99 -1.73 3.70
CA PHE A 20 5.07 -2.64 4.83
C PHE A 20 6.51 -2.82 5.29
N SER A 21 7.44 -3.12 4.38
CA SER A 21 8.88 -3.29 4.69
C SER A 21 9.41 -2.10 5.47
N LYS A 22 9.16 -0.89 4.97
CA LYS A 22 9.64 0.36 5.58
C LYS A 22 9.06 0.58 6.98
N ASP A 23 7.74 0.43 7.15
CA ASP A 23 7.11 0.65 8.45
C ASP A 23 7.43 -0.45 9.46
N PHE A 24 7.62 -1.70 9.00
CA PHE A 24 7.99 -2.83 9.86
C PHE A 24 9.43 -2.73 10.36
N ASN A 25 10.30 -2.16 9.52
CA ASN A 25 11.71 -1.94 9.82
C ASN A 25 11.95 -0.67 10.64
N ASN A 26 10.97 0.24 10.71
CA ASN A 26 11.04 1.43 11.55
C ASN A 26 11.27 0.98 13.01
N GLU A 27 12.33 1.47 13.65
CA GLU A 27 12.80 1.11 15.01
C GLU A 27 13.67 -0.16 15.15
N ARG A 28 13.99 -0.87 14.06
CA ARG A 28 14.85 -2.07 14.13
C ARG A 28 16.27 -1.81 13.61
N VAL A 29 17.26 -2.43 14.26
CA VAL A 29 18.67 -2.39 13.84
C VAL A 29 18.96 -3.61 12.95
N ASN A 30 19.76 -3.43 11.90
CA ASN A 30 20.13 -4.47 10.91
C ASN A 30 18.95 -5.05 10.12
N THR A 31 18.08 -4.18 9.61
CA THR A 31 16.97 -4.59 8.74
C THR A 31 17.42 -4.72 7.29
N ILE A 32 16.77 -5.64 6.58
CA ILE A 32 16.87 -5.75 5.13
C ILE A 32 15.70 -4.93 4.58
N ASP A 33 16.00 -3.90 3.80
CA ASP A 33 15.01 -3.19 2.99
C ASP A 33 15.16 -3.67 1.55
N PHE A 34 14.05 -4.07 0.93
CA PHE A 34 14.03 -4.49 -0.46
C PHE A 34 13.60 -3.31 -1.33
N ASN A 35 14.35 -3.05 -2.39
CA ASN A 35 13.88 -2.12 -3.42
C ASN A 35 12.85 -2.80 -4.35
N VAL A 36 12.20 -2.01 -5.20
CA VAL A 36 11.13 -2.50 -6.07
C VAL A 36 11.66 -3.50 -7.11
N GLU A 37 12.90 -3.34 -7.55
CA GLU A 37 13.57 -4.25 -8.48
C GLU A 37 13.78 -5.63 -7.84
N GLU A 38 14.19 -5.68 -6.57
CA GLU A 38 14.34 -6.93 -5.81
C GLU A 38 12.99 -7.60 -5.56
N LEU A 39 11.97 -6.83 -5.15
CA LEU A 39 10.61 -7.35 -4.91
C LEU A 39 10.00 -7.93 -6.19
N SER A 40 10.11 -7.21 -7.31
CA SER A 40 9.59 -7.66 -8.61
C SER A 40 10.30 -8.94 -9.10
N VAL A 41 11.60 -9.10 -8.85
CA VAL A 41 12.31 -10.34 -9.15
C VAL A 41 11.84 -11.50 -8.27
N ILE A 42 11.64 -11.27 -6.96
CA ILE A 42 11.18 -12.30 -6.01
C ILE A 42 9.81 -12.84 -6.43
N ASP A 43 8.90 -11.97 -6.83
CA ASP A 43 7.53 -12.34 -7.19
C ASP A 43 7.34 -12.66 -8.69
N GLU A 44 8.42 -12.65 -9.47
CA GLU A 44 8.41 -12.90 -10.91
C GLU A 44 7.48 -11.91 -11.66
N ILE A 45 7.47 -10.65 -11.25
CA ILE A 45 6.69 -9.56 -11.85
C ILE A 45 7.53 -8.93 -12.96
N GLU A 46 7.24 -9.28 -14.21
CA GLU A 46 7.96 -8.73 -15.37
C GLU A 46 7.54 -7.29 -15.69
N THR A 47 6.27 -6.95 -15.46
CA THR A 47 5.72 -5.63 -15.79
C THR A 47 4.75 -5.16 -14.71
N TYR A 48 4.85 -3.89 -14.36
CA TYR A 48 3.91 -3.19 -13.49
C TYR A 48 3.80 -1.73 -13.96
N ASN A 49 2.80 -1.02 -13.48
CA ASN A 49 2.69 0.42 -13.72
C ASN A 49 3.58 1.20 -12.73
N GLU A 50 4.76 1.62 -13.18
CA GLU A 50 5.74 2.35 -12.35
C GLU A 50 5.23 3.68 -11.81
N GLU A 51 4.47 4.43 -12.60
CA GLU A 51 3.89 5.72 -12.21
C GLU A 51 2.91 5.56 -11.05
N LEU A 52 2.01 4.58 -11.15
CA LEU A 52 1.04 4.25 -10.10
C LEU A 52 1.75 3.76 -8.83
N TYR A 53 2.73 2.87 -8.98
CA TYR A 53 3.54 2.39 -7.85
C TYR A 53 4.21 3.57 -7.12
N SER A 54 4.90 4.43 -7.86
CA SER A 54 5.63 5.58 -7.29
C SER A 54 4.67 6.58 -6.63
N SER A 55 3.52 6.83 -7.26
CA SER A 55 2.48 7.70 -6.73
C SER A 55 1.93 7.16 -5.39
N ILE A 56 1.59 5.88 -5.31
CA ILE A 56 1.07 5.27 -4.08
C ILE A 56 2.13 5.31 -2.98
N VAL A 57 3.35 4.82 -3.24
CA VAL A 57 4.40 4.73 -2.20
C VAL A 57 4.79 6.11 -1.67
N THR A 58 4.94 7.09 -2.55
CA THR A 58 5.34 8.45 -2.15
C THR A 58 4.18 9.15 -1.47
N GLY A 59 2.99 9.13 -2.09
CA GLY A 59 1.84 9.87 -1.61
C GLY A 59 1.27 9.34 -0.29
N VAL A 60 1.23 8.02 -0.09
CA VAL A 60 0.84 7.45 1.21
C VAL A 60 1.77 7.91 2.33
N ARG A 61 3.08 8.01 2.07
CA ARG A 61 4.06 8.48 3.06
C ARG A 61 3.90 9.97 3.36
N GLU A 62 3.72 10.79 2.33
CA GLU A 62 3.55 12.25 2.48
C GLU A 62 2.22 12.62 3.15
N LYS A 63 1.16 11.84 2.88
CA LYS A 63 -0.19 12.07 3.40
C LYS A 63 -0.54 11.21 4.61
N LYS A 64 0.44 10.52 5.19
CA LYS A 64 0.22 9.51 6.24
C LYS A 64 -0.63 10.04 7.40
N GLU A 65 -0.34 11.24 7.90
CA GLU A 65 -1.06 11.82 9.04
C GLU A 65 -2.53 12.14 8.72
N GLU A 66 -2.79 12.67 7.52
CA GLU A 66 -4.14 12.96 7.02
C GLU A 66 -4.94 11.67 6.85
N ILE A 67 -4.32 10.65 6.25
CA ILE A 67 -4.92 9.32 6.05
C ILE A 67 -5.21 8.63 7.39
N ASP A 68 -4.24 8.61 8.31
CA ASP A 68 -4.39 8.02 9.64
C ASP A 68 -5.50 8.73 10.44
N SER A 69 -5.64 10.05 10.29
CA SER A 69 -6.75 10.81 10.88
C SER A 69 -8.10 10.37 10.34
N MET A 70 -8.22 10.15 9.02
CA MET A 70 -9.43 9.60 8.41
C MET A 70 -9.75 8.20 8.97
N ILE A 71 -8.77 7.29 9.00
CA ILE A 71 -8.95 5.93 9.55
C ILE A 71 -9.48 6.01 10.98
N ALA A 72 -8.85 6.81 11.85
CA ALA A 72 -9.27 6.96 13.24
C ALA A 72 -10.69 7.53 13.38
N SER A 73 -11.10 8.44 12.49
CA SER A 73 -12.44 9.03 12.52
C SER A 73 -13.56 8.04 12.15
N PHE A 74 -13.27 7.11 11.22
CA PHE A 74 -14.23 6.11 10.75
C PHE A 74 -14.16 4.79 11.52
N ALA A 75 -13.06 4.51 12.22
CA ALA A 75 -12.86 3.33 13.06
C ALA A 75 -12.53 3.70 14.53
N PRO A 76 -13.39 4.44 15.25
CA PRO A 76 -13.08 4.94 16.59
C PRO A 76 -12.92 3.84 17.64
N GLN A 77 -13.45 2.64 17.38
CA GLN A 77 -13.32 1.47 18.25
C GLN A 77 -12.03 0.68 18.00
N TRP A 78 -11.27 1.00 16.94
CA TRP A 78 -10.06 0.29 16.53
C TRP A 78 -8.91 1.28 16.37
N PRO A 79 -8.17 1.58 17.45
CA PRO A 79 -6.98 2.42 17.36
C PRO A 79 -5.97 1.84 16.35
N ILE A 80 -5.35 2.71 15.55
CA ILE A 80 -4.35 2.32 14.53
C ILE A 80 -3.23 1.47 15.13
N SER A 81 -2.77 1.79 16.35
CA SER A 81 -1.74 1.03 17.05
C SER A 81 -2.11 -0.42 17.38
N GLN A 82 -3.39 -0.79 17.32
CA GLN A 82 -3.89 -2.14 17.57
C GLN A 82 -4.22 -2.90 16.28
N MET A 83 -4.27 -2.21 15.14
CA MET A 83 -4.49 -2.84 13.84
C MET A 83 -3.22 -3.54 13.36
N LYS A 84 -3.37 -4.60 12.57
CA LYS A 84 -2.21 -5.23 11.94
C LYS A 84 -1.61 -4.28 10.92
N LEU A 85 -0.28 -4.25 10.84
CA LEU A 85 0.42 -3.32 9.95
C LEU A 85 0.00 -3.50 8.48
N VAL A 86 -0.19 -4.74 8.02
CA VAL A 86 -0.65 -5.04 6.66
C VAL A 86 -2.03 -4.41 6.38
N ASP A 87 -2.99 -4.60 7.28
CA ASP A 87 -4.34 -4.05 7.17
C ASP A 87 -4.30 -2.51 7.10
N ILE A 88 -3.44 -1.88 7.90
CA ILE A 88 -3.26 -0.42 7.89
C ILE A 88 -2.67 0.05 6.55
N GLN A 89 -1.67 -0.65 5.99
CA GLN A 89 -1.12 -0.23 4.70
C GLN A 89 -2.14 -0.33 3.57
N ILE A 90 -2.93 -1.41 3.54
CA ILE A 90 -4.02 -1.59 2.57
C ILE A 90 -5.04 -0.46 2.69
N LEU A 91 -5.49 -0.15 3.92
CA LEU A 91 -6.41 0.97 4.16
C LEU A 91 -5.81 2.31 3.72
N ARG A 92 -4.52 2.56 4.01
CA ARG A 92 -3.86 3.80 3.63
C ARG A 92 -3.78 3.97 2.12
N MET A 93 -3.43 2.91 1.40
CA MET A 93 -3.38 2.90 -0.06
C MET A 93 -4.76 3.17 -0.66
N ALA A 94 -5.79 2.48 -0.18
CA ALA A 94 -7.16 2.63 -0.67
C ALA A 94 -7.71 4.06 -0.46
N ILE A 95 -7.45 4.65 0.72
CA ILE A 95 -7.85 6.01 1.05
C ILE A 95 -7.11 7.02 0.17
N TYR A 96 -5.79 6.87 0.04
CA TYR A 96 -4.98 7.74 -0.79
C TYR A 96 -5.46 7.74 -2.26
N GLU A 97 -5.55 6.57 -2.89
CA GLU A 97 -5.91 6.46 -4.29
C GLU A 97 -7.36 6.85 -4.57
N GLY A 98 -8.30 6.35 -3.75
CA GLY A 98 -9.72 6.42 -4.01
C GLY A 98 -10.37 7.72 -3.55
N PHE A 99 -9.87 8.31 -2.46
CA PHE A 99 -10.59 9.36 -1.74
C PHE A 99 -9.83 10.67 -1.64
N LEU A 100 -8.50 10.63 -1.54
CA LEU A 100 -7.67 11.84 -1.49
C LEU A 100 -7.26 12.32 -2.89
N GLU A 101 -6.43 11.54 -3.59
CA GLU A 101 -5.87 11.95 -4.90
C GLU A 101 -6.78 11.59 -6.08
N LYS A 102 -7.76 10.70 -5.85
CA LYS A 102 -8.76 10.29 -6.86
C LYS A 102 -8.12 9.74 -8.15
N ILE A 103 -6.99 9.06 -8.01
CA ILE A 103 -6.24 8.39 -9.08
C ILE A 103 -7.07 7.23 -9.66
N THR A 104 -7.80 6.54 -8.78
CA THR A 104 -8.61 5.37 -9.09
C THR A 104 -10.04 5.63 -8.60
N PRO A 105 -11.10 5.26 -9.35
CA PRO A 105 -12.47 5.42 -8.86
C PRO A 105 -12.66 4.75 -7.49
N PRO A 106 -13.37 5.36 -6.52
CA PRO A 106 -13.48 4.83 -5.16
C PRO A 106 -13.89 3.36 -5.08
N LYS A 107 -14.83 2.95 -5.94
CA LYS A 107 -15.26 1.54 -6.02
C LYS A 107 -14.10 0.60 -6.37
N VAL A 108 -13.31 0.95 -7.39
CA VAL A 108 -12.17 0.14 -7.82
C VAL A 108 -11.09 0.13 -6.74
N ALA A 109 -10.82 1.27 -6.08
CA ALA A 109 -9.85 1.31 -4.99
C ALA A 109 -10.27 0.41 -3.81
N ILE A 110 -11.57 0.34 -3.50
CA ILE A 110 -12.11 -0.59 -2.49
C ILE A 110 -11.98 -2.04 -2.95
N ASP A 111 -12.39 -2.35 -4.18
CA ASP A 111 -12.33 -3.71 -4.73
C ASP A 111 -10.88 -4.23 -4.70
N GLU A 112 -9.90 -3.41 -5.11
CA GLU A 112 -8.48 -3.76 -5.07
C GLU A 112 -7.96 -3.95 -3.65
N ALA A 113 -8.41 -3.15 -2.69
CA ALA A 113 -8.05 -3.31 -1.28
C ALA A 113 -8.58 -4.60 -0.64
N ILE A 114 -9.64 -5.20 -1.22
CA ILE A 114 -10.18 -6.48 -0.77
C ILE A 114 -9.40 -7.66 -1.38
N GLU A 115 -8.86 -7.48 -2.59
CA GLU A 115 -8.08 -8.51 -3.29
C GLU A 115 -6.63 -8.62 -2.79
N LEU A 116 -6.05 -7.51 -2.30
CA LEU A 116 -4.73 -7.47 -1.64
C LEU A 116 -4.74 -8.17 -0.27
#